data_AF-A0A0S7X0W4-F1
#
_entry.id   AF-A0A0S7X0W4-F1
#
_cell.length_a   1.000
_cell.length_b   1.000
_cell.length_c   1.000
_cell.angle_alpha   90.00
_cell.angle_beta   90.00
_cell.angle_gamma   90.00
#
_symmetry.space_group_name_H-M   'P 1'
#
loop_
_entity.id
_entity.type
_entity.pdbx_description
1 polymer ?
#
loop_
_entity_poly.entity_id
_entity_poly.type
_entity_poly.pdbx_seq_one_letter_code
_entity_poly.pdbx_strand_id
1 'polypeptide(L)'
;MRGTIYVTQDFSIANNATIKLDPDYSSTSGVVIVDGKSDIKNGSTLQGSGVVGSYLMILSTNPSLDPANPAINVNNNATGAVFYTSLGVIRLRNNMKIREATGYKLYLDNNAEIEYEVGLMNTEFSSGPSGGWIVASWKEVE
;
A
#
# COMPACT_ATOMS: atom_id res chain seq x y z
N MET A 1 5.87 0.43 13.19
CA MET A 1 5.55 1.82 12.87
C MET A 1 4.30 2.18 13.66
N ARG A 2 4.29 3.30 14.39
CA ARG A 2 3.22 3.66 15.35
C ARG A 2 2.28 4.78 14.88
N GLY A 3 2.52 5.34 13.70
CA GLY A 3 1.75 6.44 13.15
C GLY A 3 2.03 6.60 11.67
N THR A 4 1.25 7.44 11.00
CA THR A 4 1.45 7.76 9.58
C THR A 4 2.77 8.48 9.35
N ILE A 5 3.54 8.03 8.37
CA ILE A 5 4.79 8.66 7.96
C ILE A 5 4.53 9.44 6.67
N TYR A 6 4.93 10.70 6.65
CA TYR A 6 4.90 11.53 5.46
C TYR A 6 6.33 11.89 5.04
N VAL A 7 6.69 11.55 3.81
CA VAL A 7 8.02 11.75 3.23
C VAL A 7 7.87 12.71 2.04
N THR A 8 8.47 13.88 2.11
CA THR A 8 8.37 14.91 1.06
C THR A 8 9.29 14.65 -0.14
N GLN A 9 10.21 13.69 -0.02
CA GLN A 9 11.22 13.34 -1.02
C GLN A 9 11.13 11.85 -1.35
N ASP A 10 12.17 11.31 -2.00
CA ASP A 10 12.25 9.89 -2.31
C ASP A 10 12.33 9.05 -1.03
N PHE A 11 11.65 7.91 -1.06
CA PHE A 11 11.59 6.92 0.01
C PHE A 11 12.20 5.62 -0.50
N SER A 12 13.03 4.98 0.32
CA SER A 12 13.57 3.66 -0.03
C SER A 12 13.61 2.73 1.17
N ILE A 13 13.34 1.45 0.90
CA ILE A 13 13.49 0.34 1.85
C ILE A 13 14.70 -0.46 1.41
N ALA A 14 15.66 -0.70 2.30
CA ALA A 14 16.87 -1.46 1.99
C ALA A 14 16.58 -2.94 1.66
N ASN A 15 17.54 -3.62 1.03
CA ASN A 15 17.41 -5.05 0.72
C ASN A 15 17.17 -5.87 1.99
N ASN A 16 16.28 -6.86 1.90
CA ASN A 16 15.93 -7.79 2.98
C ASN A 16 15.44 -7.10 4.26
N ALA A 17 14.97 -5.86 4.18
CA ALA A 17 14.45 -5.14 5.32
C ALA A 17 12.98 -5.51 5.56
N THR A 18 12.59 -5.52 6.83
CA THR A 18 11.20 -5.71 7.23
C THR A 18 10.64 -4.42 7.80
N ILE A 19 9.54 -3.93 7.24
CA ILE A 19 8.73 -2.86 7.82
C ILE A 19 7.42 -3.45 8.28
N LYS A 20 7.07 -3.22 9.54
CA LYS A 20 5.82 -3.69 10.14
C LYS A 20 5.11 -2.56 10.88
N LEU A 21 3.78 -2.59 10.86
CA LEU A 21 3.00 -1.78 11.79
C LEU A 21 3.20 -2.29 13.21
N ASP A 22 3.06 -1.38 14.17
CA ASP A 22 3.04 -1.76 15.57
C ASP A 22 1.76 -2.56 15.88
N PRO A 23 1.81 -3.60 16.72
CA PRO A 23 0.61 -4.33 17.17
C PRO A 23 -0.52 -3.44 17.68
N ASP A 24 -0.21 -2.24 18.19
CA ASP A 24 -1.19 -1.24 18.64
C ASP A 24 -2.19 -0.82 17.54
N TYR A 25 -1.88 -1.06 16.26
CA TYR A 25 -2.82 -0.86 15.16
C TYR A 25 -4.00 -1.83 15.18
N SER A 26 -3.91 -2.98 15.88
CA SER A 26 -4.95 -4.01 15.86
C SER A 26 -5.37 -4.33 14.42
N SER A 27 -6.66 -4.41 14.10
CA SER A 27 -7.15 -4.63 12.73
C SER A 27 -7.06 -3.42 11.79
N THR A 28 -6.56 -2.26 12.25
CA THR A 28 -6.44 -1.06 11.40
C THR A 28 -5.18 -1.09 10.53
N SER A 29 -5.26 -0.39 9.40
CA SER A 29 -4.15 -0.25 8.46
C SER A 29 -3.38 1.05 8.70
N GLY A 30 -2.13 1.05 8.25
CA GLY A 30 -1.23 2.20 8.33
C GLY A 30 -0.69 2.56 6.95
N VAL A 31 -0.28 3.82 6.80
CA VAL A 31 0.15 4.36 5.51
C VAL A 31 1.46 5.12 5.64
N VAL A 32 2.30 4.97 4.61
CA VAL A 32 3.43 5.85 4.33
C VAL A 32 3.08 6.64 3.07
N ILE A 33 3.01 7.96 3.20
CA ILE A 33 2.73 8.89 2.10
C ILE A 33 4.06 9.46 1.62
N VAL A 34 4.31 9.38 0.31
CA VAL A 34 5.58 9.78 -0.30
C VAL A 34 5.31 10.71 -1.48
N ASP A 35 5.87 11.92 -1.47
CA ASP A 35 5.78 12.84 -2.62
C ASP A 35 6.82 12.57 -3.71
N GLY A 36 7.97 12.04 -3.30
CA GLY A 36 8.97 11.50 -4.21
C GLY A 36 8.63 10.09 -4.70
N LYS A 37 9.66 9.44 -5.24
CA LYS A 37 9.59 8.05 -5.71
C LYS A 37 9.81 7.09 -4.55
N SER A 38 9.10 5.97 -4.61
CA SER A 38 9.23 4.89 -3.62
C SER A 38 9.97 3.70 -4.23
N ASP A 39 11.08 3.29 -3.62
CA ASP A 39 11.88 2.15 -4.08
C ASP A 39 12.00 1.08 -3.00
N ILE A 40 11.28 -0.02 -3.19
CA ILE A 40 11.22 -1.16 -2.27
C ILE A 40 12.24 -2.19 -2.75
N LYS A 41 13.40 -2.29 -2.10
CA LYS A 41 14.50 -3.12 -2.60
C LYS A 41 14.26 -4.62 -2.40
N ASN A 42 15.16 -5.44 -2.94
CA ASN A 42 14.97 -6.89 -3.06
C ASN A 42 14.72 -7.57 -1.71
N GLY A 43 13.82 -8.54 -1.67
CA GLY A 43 13.54 -9.35 -0.48
C GLY A 43 12.90 -8.58 0.68
N SER A 44 12.47 -7.34 0.46
CA SER A 44 11.83 -6.54 1.52
C SER A 44 10.46 -7.10 1.86
N THR A 45 10.12 -7.08 3.15
CA THR A 45 8.86 -7.60 3.65
C THR A 45 8.08 -6.47 4.34
N LEU A 46 6.89 -6.18 3.85
CA LEU A 46 6.02 -5.14 4.38
C LEU A 46 4.82 -5.82 5.05
N GLN A 47 4.54 -5.47 6.31
CA GLN A 47 3.56 -6.16 7.13
C GLN A 47 2.64 -5.17 7.84
N GLY A 48 1.38 -5.57 8.01
CA GLY A 48 0.47 -4.91 8.94
C GLY A 48 0.86 -5.17 10.40
N SER A 49 -0.11 -5.04 11.31
CA SER A 49 0.09 -5.22 12.75
C SER A 49 0.32 -6.68 13.18
N GLY A 50 0.00 -7.63 12.29
CA GLY A 50 -0.08 -9.06 12.59
C GLY A 50 -1.51 -9.55 12.83
N VAL A 51 -2.49 -8.64 12.90
CA VAL A 51 -3.92 -8.96 12.96
C VAL A 51 -4.49 -9.00 11.54
N VAL A 52 -5.38 -9.97 11.27
CA VAL A 52 -6.10 -10.07 9.99
C VAL A 52 -6.86 -8.77 9.73
N GLY A 53 -6.78 -8.27 8.48
CA GLY A 53 -7.38 -6.98 8.10
C GLY A 53 -6.45 -5.77 8.28
N SER A 54 -5.28 -5.94 8.92
CA SER A 54 -4.28 -4.86 9.02
C SER A 54 -3.24 -4.95 7.91
N TYR A 55 -3.07 -3.85 7.18
CA TYR A 55 -2.15 -3.74 6.05
C TYR A 55 -1.28 -2.48 6.14
N LEU A 56 -0.08 -2.58 5.59
CA LEU A 56 0.79 -1.43 5.34
C LEU A 56 0.63 -0.98 3.89
N MET A 57 0.20 0.27 3.71
CA MET A 57 0.12 0.92 2.41
C MET A 57 1.31 1.83 2.17
N ILE A 58 1.89 1.75 0.97
CA ILE A 58 2.80 2.76 0.44
C ILE A 58 2.05 3.54 -0.62
N LEU A 59 1.83 4.83 -0.35
CA LEU A 59 1.17 5.77 -1.24
C LEU A 59 2.21 6.71 -1.83
N SER A 60 2.28 6.82 -3.15
CA SER A 60 3.10 7.84 -3.82
C SER A 60 2.23 8.83 -4.59
N THR A 61 2.47 10.12 -4.40
CA THR A 61 1.82 11.20 -5.17
C THR A 61 2.65 11.58 -6.42
N ASN A 62 3.80 10.95 -6.63
CA ASN A 62 4.68 11.24 -7.76
C ASN A 62 4.00 10.87 -9.09
N PRO A 63 3.95 11.78 -10.08
CA PRO A 63 3.24 11.56 -11.33
C PRO A 63 4.09 10.87 -12.40
N SER A 64 5.20 10.20 -12.05
CA SER A 64 6.08 9.60 -13.05
C SER A 64 5.38 8.50 -13.84
N LEU A 65 5.28 8.70 -15.15
CA LEU A 65 4.70 7.77 -16.12
C LEU A 65 5.73 6.88 -16.82
N ASP A 66 7.01 7.03 -16.50
CA ASP A 66 8.10 6.26 -17.09
C ASP A 66 8.28 4.91 -16.37
N PRO A 67 8.07 3.75 -17.03
CA PRO A 67 8.30 2.44 -16.42
C PRO A 67 9.77 2.12 -16.10
N ALA A 68 10.73 2.84 -16.70
CA ALA A 68 12.15 2.73 -16.32
C ALA A 68 12.46 3.49 -15.03
N ASN A 69 11.65 4.49 -14.70
CA ASN A 69 11.80 5.33 -13.52
C ASN A 69 10.44 5.64 -12.85
N PRO A 70 9.72 4.60 -12.38
CA PRO A 70 8.32 4.67 -11.97
C PRO A 70 8.12 5.47 -10.67
N ALA A 71 6.87 5.79 -10.34
CA ALA A 71 6.53 6.41 -9.05
C ALA A 71 6.76 5.44 -7.88
N ILE A 72 6.42 4.16 -8.08
CA ILE A 72 6.71 3.09 -7.14
C ILE A 72 7.42 1.96 -7.88
N ASN A 73 8.62 1.60 -7.42
CA ASN A 73 9.38 0.44 -7.90
C ASN A 73 9.43 -0.62 -6.80
N VAL A 74 8.82 -1.77 -7.02
CA VAL A 74 8.85 -2.92 -6.12
C VAL A 74 9.79 -3.96 -6.69
N ASN A 75 10.97 -4.12 -6.07
CA ASN A 75 12.02 -5.00 -6.58
C ASN A 75 11.75 -6.48 -6.25
N ASN A 76 12.69 -7.35 -6.64
CA ASN A 76 12.46 -8.79 -6.69
C ASN A 76 12.16 -9.38 -5.31
N ASN A 77 11.28 -10.37 -5.26
CA ASN A 77 10.95 -11.14 -4.05
C ASN A 77 10.40 -10.28 -2.88
N ALA A 78 9.89 -9.07 -3.13
CA ALA A 78 9.23 -8.27 -2.10
C ALA A 78 7.83 -8.82 -1.78
N THR A 79 7.37 -8.65 -0.53
CA THR A 79 6.07 -9.20 -0.07
C THR A 79 5.23 -8.27 0.80
N GLY A 80 3.90 -8.47 0.81
CA GLY A 80 3.02 -8.16 1.94
C GLY A 80 2.37 -6.77 2.06
N ALA A 81 2.54 -5.89 1.05
CA ALA A 81 2.01 -4.52 1.07
C ALA A 81 0.87 -4.25 0.08
N VAL A 82 0.24 -3.10 0.30
CA VAL A 82 -0.67 -2.40 -0.63
C VAL A 82 0.11 -1.24 -1.25
N PHE A 83 0.06 -1.09 -2.56
CA PHE A 83 0.73 0.00 -3.28
C PHE A 83 -0.29 0.87 -4.00
N TYR A 84 -0.22 2.18 -3.77
CA TYR A 84 -1.14 3.13 -4.40
C TYR A 84 -0.39 4.32 -5.01
N THR A 85 -0.78 4.70 -6.22
CA THR A 85 -0.46 6.02 -6.80
C THR A 85 -1.63 6.50 -7.64
N SER A 86 -1.96 7.79 -7.53
CA SER A 86 -3.07 8.38 -8.29
C SER A 86 -2.73 8.67 -9.75
N LEU A 87 -1.46 8.98 -10.03
CA LEU A 87 -1.02 9.50 -11.34
C LEU A 87 0.24 8.80 -11.89
N GLY A 88 0.89 7.94 -11.10
CA GLY A 88 2.16 7.33 -11.46
C GLY A 88 2.06 5.90 -12.00
N VAL A 89 3.20 5.41 -12.47
CA VAL A 89 3.42 3.98 -12.74
C VAL A 89 3.85 3.27 -11.47
N ILE A 90 3.27 2.09 -11.22
CA ILE A 90 3.81 1.11 -10.27
C ILE A 90 4.47 0.00 -11.09
N ARG A 91 5.75 -0.25 -10.85
CA ARG A 91 6.48 -1.37 -11.45
C ARG A 91 6.70 -2.48 -10.43
N LEU A 92 6.25 -3.67 -10.77
CA LEU A 92 6.37 -4.88 -9.98
C LEU A 92 7.41 -5.79 -10.64
N ARG A 93 8.55 -5.98 -9.98
CA ARG A 93 9.68 -6.76 -10.50
C ARG A 93 9.49 -8.26 -10.25
N ASN A 94 10.53 -9.06 -10.51
CA ASN A 94 10.38 -10.49 -10.64
C ASN A 94 10.05 -11.19 -9.31
N ASN A 95 9.17 -12.19 -9.36
CA ASN A 95 8.81 -13.07 -8.25
C ASN A 95 8.35 -12.34 -6.97
N MET A 96 7.83 -11.12 -7.09
CA MET A 96 7.27 -10.41 -5.94
C MET A 96 5.79 -10.76 -5.78
N LYS A 97 5.30 -10.74 -4.54
CA LYS A 97 3.92 -11.10 -4.18
C LYS A 97 3.30 -10.07 -3.26
N ILE A 98 2.36 -9.29 -3.78
CA ILE A 98 1.73 -8.18 -3.05
C ILE A 98 0.23 -8.40 -2.93
N ARG A 99 -0.41 -7.64 -2.06
CA ARG A 99 -1.84 -7.77 -1.76
C ARG A 99 -2.74 -6.92 -2.64
N GLU A 100 -2.26 -5.74 -3.01
CA GLU A 100 -2.98 -4.85 -3.90
C GLU A 100 -2.03 -3.85 -4.55
N ALA A 101 -2.30 -3.51 -5.81
CA ALA A 101 -1.69 -2.37 -6.48
C ALA A 101 -2.75 -1.58 -7.24
N THR A 102 -2.76 -0.26 -7.06
CA THR A 102 -3.58 0.67 -7.83
C THR A 102 -2.69 1.81 -8.30
N GLY A 103 -2.58 1.98 -9.60
CA GLY A 103 -1.79 3.02 -10.24
C GLY A 103 -2.47 3.50 -11.50
N TYR A 104 -2.03 4.64 -12.04
CA TYR A 104 -2.43 5.05 -13.40
C TYR A 104 -2.06 3.96 -14.41
N LYS A 105 -0.90 3.32 -14.19
CA LYS A 105 -0.46 2.16 -14.95
C LYS A 105 0.33 1.20 -14.06
N LEU A 106 0.08 -0.09 -14.23
CA LEU A 106 0.88 -1.15 -13.63
C LEU A 106 1.82 -1.74 -14.70
N TYR A 107 3.08 -1.96 -14.34
CA TYR A 107 4.09 -2.62 -15.18
C TYR A 107 4.60 -3.86 -14.44
N LEU A 108 4.26 -5.05 -14.94
CA LEU A 108 4.62 -6.33 -14.31
C LEU A 108 5.76 -6.98 -15.08
N ASP A 109 6.86 -7.27 -14.38
CA ASP A 109 7.94 -8.13 -14.88
C ASP A 109 7.63 -9.62 -14.57
N ASN A 110 8.57 -10.53 -14.81
CA ASN A 110 8.33 -11.97 -14.79
C ASN A 110 7.84 -12.49 -13.43
N ASN A 111 6.79 -13.29 -13.42
CA ASN A 111 6.25 -13.95 -12.23
C ASN A 111 5.88 -12.97 -11.09
N ALA A 112 5.52 -11.72 -11.42
CA ALA A 112 4.92 -10.82 -10.44
C ALA A 112 3.48 -11.27 -10.15
N GLU A 113 3.15 -11.45 -8.87
CA GLU A 113 1.83 -11.89 -8.42
C GLU A 113 1.15 -10.79 -7.57
N ILE A 114 -0.11 -10.52 -7.89
CA ILE A 114 -0.99 -9.63 -7.11
C ILE A 114 -2.14 -10.50 -6.61
N GLU A 115 -2.17 -10.73 -5.30
CA GLU A 115 -3.22 -11.53 -4.65
C GLU A 115 -4.19 -10.61 -3.91
N TYR A 116 -5.31 -10.30 -4.57
CA TYR A 116 -6.35 -9.46 -3.98
C TYR A 116 -7.09 -10.21 -2.86
N GLU A 117 -6.85 -9.79 -1.62
CA GLU A 117 -7.56 -10.31 -0.45
C GLU A 117 -8.95 -9.64 -0.29
N VAL A 118 -10.01 -10.44 -0.19
CA VAL A 118 -11.38 -9.95 0.05
C VAL A 118 -11.44 -9.27 1.43
N GLY A 119 -11.89 -8.02 1.46
CA GLY A 119 -11.99 -7.22 2.69
C GLY A 119 -11.12 -5.97 2.72
N LEU A 120 -10.20 -5.79 1.76
CA LEU A 120 -9.39 -4.57 1.66
C LEU A 120 -10.25 -3.30 1.49
N MET A 121 -11.39 -3.41 0.78
CA MET A 121 -12.37 -2.32 0.61
C MET A 121 -12.99 -1.82 1.93
N ASN A 122 -12.94 -2.62 3.00
CA ASN A 122 -13.50 -2.29 4.31
C ASN A 122 -12.40 -2.10 5.38
N THR A 123 -11.17 -1.82 4.95
CA THR A 123 -10.06 -1.59 5.87
C THR A 123 -10.07 -0.16 6.37
N GLU A 124 -10.26 0.00 7.69
CA GLU A 124 -10.13 1.29 8.35
C GLU A 124 -8.65 1.66 8.40
N PHE A 125 -8.27 2.70 7.67
CA PHE A 125 -6.95 3.32 7.79
C PHE A 125 -6.97 4.29 8.97
N SER A 126 -6.03 4.14 9.90
CA SER A 126 -5.90 5.03 11.09
C SER A 126 -5.73 6.51 10.74
N SER A 127 -5.41 6.84 9.48
CA SER A 127 -5.41 8.20 8.94
C SER A 127 -6.11 8.25 7.59
N GLY A 128 -7.21 9.01 7.53
CA GLY A 128 -8.08 9.20 6.36
C GLY A 128 -9.48 9.60 6.83
N PRO A 129 -10.37 10.12 5.97
CA PRO A 129 -11.77 10.31 6.34
C PRO A 129 -12.39 8.93 6.55
N SER A 130 -12.54 8.54 7.82
CA SER A 130 -13.16 7.29 8.25
C SER A 130 -14.55 7.14 7.62
N GLY A 131 -14.82 6.02 6.96
CA GLY A 131 -16.08 5.72 6.30
C GLY A 131 -17.18 5.45 7.31
N GLY A 132 -17.92 6.48 7.71
CA GLY A 132 -19.09 6.33 8.58
C GLY A 132 -20.38 6.22 7.78
N TRP A 133 -21.19 5.18 8.04
CA TRP A 133 -22.59 5.16 7.65
C TRP A 133 -23.45 5.59 8.85
N ILE A 134 -24.15 6.72 8.73
CA ILE A 134 -25.24 7.10 9.62
C ILE A 134 -26.55 6.80 8.90
N VAL A 135 -27.42 6.01 9.53
CA VAL A 135 -28.82 5.92 9.12
C VAL A 135 -29.48 7.24 9.51
N ALA A 136 -29.66 8.14 8.53
CA ALA A 136 -30.19 9.49 8.76
C ALA A 136 -31.67 9.48 9.17
N SER A 137 -32.46 8.52 8.69
CA SER A 137 -33.82 8.26 9.15
C SER A 137 -34.33 6.96 8.53
N TRP A 138 -35.24 6.29 9.24
CA TRP A 138 -36.01 5.16 8.74
C TRP A 138 -37.49 5.50 8.77
N LYS A 139 -38.23 5.13 7.72
CA LYS A 139 -39.70 5.27 7.66
C LYS A 139 -40.28 4.01 7.04
N GLU A 140 -41.09 3.30 7.81
CA GLU A 140 -41.98 2.26 7.30
C GLU A 140 -43.21 2.91 6.68
N VAL A 141 -43.68 2.37 5.55
CA VAL A 141 -44.95 2.77 4.94
C VAL A 141 -45.78 1.50 4.85
N GLU A 142 -46.95 1.54 5.50
CA GLU A 142 -47.98 0.49 5.45
C GLU A 142 -48.79 0.56 4.15
#